data_AF-A0A382AG41-F1
#
_entry.id   AF-A0A382AG41-F1
#
_cell.length_a   1.000
_cell.length_b   1.000
_cell.length_c   1.000
_cell.angle_alpha   90.00
_cell.angle_beta   90.00
_cell.angle_gamma   90.00
#
_symmetry.space_group_name_H-M   'P 1'
#
loop_
_entity.id
_entity.type
_entity.pdbx_description
1 polymer ?
#
loop_
_entity_poly.entity_id
_entity_poly.type
_entity_poly.pdbx_seq_one_letter_code
_entity_poly.pdbx_strand_id
1 'polypeptide(L)'
;VNKSASITILQNDQGATEEITDQVTIEEPLEFSIAFGPQSSREIKNIAITMRTPGNDFELVLGFLYSEGIIKNKSDVQSIT
;
A
#
# COMPACT_ATOMS: atom_id res chain seq x y z
N VAL A 1 -11.62 -6.86 3.53
CA VAL A 1 -10.25 -7.41 3.38
C VAL A 1 -9.71 -7.72 4.77
N ASN A 2 -9.07 -8.87 4.97
CA ASN A 2 -8.48 -9.21 6.25
C ASN A 2 -7.20 -8.37 6.45
N LYS A 3 -7.12 -7.59 7.52
CA LYS A 3 -6.02 -6.60 7.75
C LYS A 3 -5.01 -7.07 8.79
N SER A 4 -5.30 -8.14 9.51
CA SER A 4 -4.42 -8.74 10.50
C SER A 4 -4.50 -10.26 10.47
N ALA A 5 -3.46 -10.91 10.98
CA ALA A 5 -3.38 -12.34 11.19
C ALA A 5 -3.08 -12.63 12.67
N SER A 6 -3.62 -13.74 13.18
CA SER A 6 -3.28 -14.25 14.51
C SER A 6 -2.12 -15.22 14.39
N ILE A 7 -1.05 -14.99 15.13
CA ILE A 7 0.12 -15.87 15.16
C ILE A 7 0.39 -16.34 16.59
N THR A 8 0.91 -17.54 16.75
CA THR A 8 1.41 -18.02 18.04
C THR A 8 2.87 -17.58 18.18
N ILE A 9 3.18 -16.93 19.30
CA ILE A 9 4.54 -16.52 19.66
C ILE A 9 4.92 -17.13 21.01
N LEU A 10 6.22 -17.22 21.27
CA LEU A 10 6.76 -17.54 22.58
C LEU A 10 7.11 -16.23 23.31
N GLN A 11 6.40 -15.92 24.38
CA GLN A 11 6.72 -14.81 25.27
C GLN A 11 7.68 -15.29 26.36
N ASN A 12 8.74 -14.53 26.63
CA ASN A 12 9.65 -14.79 27.75
C ASN A 12 9.45 -13.73 28.82
N ASP A 13 9.15 -14.16 30.04
CA ASP A 13 9.16 -13.33 31.24
C ASP A 13 10.13 -13.93 32.27
N GLN A 14 11.28 -13.27 32.46
CA GLN A 14 12.31 -13.64 33.44
C GLN A 14 12.75 -15.11 33.38
N GLY A 15 12.82 -15.68 32.17
CA GLY A 15 13.24 -17.06 31.96
C GLY A 15 12.13 -18.10 32.00
N ALA A 16 10.89 -17.71 32.30
CA ALA A 16 9.71 -18.52 32.01
C ALA A 16 9.22 -18.20 30.58
N THR A 17 8.95 -19.23 29.79
CA THR A 17 8.44 -19.07 28.42
C THR A 17 7.01 -19.59 28.33
N GLU A 18 6.11 -18.80 27.76
CA GLU A 18 4.72 -19.20 27.49
C GLU A 18 4.35 -18.99 26.02
N GLU A 19 3.52 -19.88 25.48
CA GLU A 19 2.91 -19.68 24.15
C GLU A 19 1.68 -18.80 24.28
N ILE A 20 1.69 -17.68 23.57
CA ILE A 20 0.55 -16.75 23.50
C ILE A 20 0.18 -16.48 22.05
N THR A 21 -1.07 -16.05 21.83
CA THR A 21 -1.52 -15.57 20.52
C THR A 21 -1.35 -14.05 20.43
N ASP A 22 -0.74 -13.58 19.34
CA ASP A 22 -0.58 -12.17 19.04
C ASP A 22 -1.22 -11.81 17.69
N GLN A 23 -1.63 -10.55 17.54
CA GLN A 23 -2.18 -10.00 16.30
C GLN A 23 -1.12 -9.22 15.56
N VAL A 24 -0.88 -9.59 14.30
CA VAL A 24 0.05 -8.90 13.42
C VAL A 24 -0.68 -8.32 12.22
N THR A 25 -0.34 -7.09 11.83
CA THR A 25 -0.88 -6.46 10.62
C THR A 25 -0.35 -7.18 9.38
N ILE A 26 -1.22 -7.36 8.38
CA ILE A 26 -0.85 -7.92 7.08
C ILE A 26 -0.32 -6.80 6.18
N GLU A 27 0.75 -7.09 5.44
CA GLU A 27 1.24 -6.26 4.35
C GLU A 27 1.20 -7.01 3.02
N GLU A 28 0.85 -6.31 1.95
CA GLU A 28 0.91 -6.79 0.58
C GLU A 28 1.61 -5.75 -0.31
N PRO A 29 2.32 -6.17 -1.38
CA PRO A 29 2.87 -5.23 -2.33
C PRO A 29 1.76 -4.60 -3.20
N LEU A 30 1.83 -3.28 -3.39
CA LEU A 30 1.10 -2.58 -4.44
C LEU A 30 2.09 -1.89 -5.39
N GLU A 31 1.97 -2.18 -6.68
CA GLU A 31 2.68 -1.47 -7.74
C GLU A 31 1.84 -0.30 -8.27
N PHE A 32 2.47 0.84 -8.49
CA PHE A 32 1.82 2.04 -9.06
C PHE A 32 2.28 2.23 -10.49
N SER A 33 1.31 2.34 -11.40
CA SER A 33 1.53 2.64 -12.80
C SER A 33 0.73 3.87 -13.21
N ILE A 34 1.33 4.71 -14.05
CA ILE A 34 0.68 5.92 -14.57
C ILE A 34 0.57 5.86 -16.08
N ALA A 35 -0.58 6.26 -16.61
CA ALA A 35 -0.80 6.49 -18.04
C ALA A 35 -0.75 7.99 -18.35
N PHE A 36 0.24 8.44 -19.12
CA PHE A 36 0.48 9.86 -19.40
C PHE A 36 0.67 10.13 -20.90
N GLY A 37 0.73 11.41 -21.28
CA GLY A 37 0.80 11.82 -22.69
C GLY A 37 -0.58 12.02 -23.34
N PRO A 38 -0.62 12.28 -24.67
CA PRO A 38 -1.85 12.52 -25.41
C PRO A 38 -2.82 11.34 -25.31
N GLN A 39 -4.13 11.61 -25.32
CA GLN A 39 -5.15 10.56 -25.20
C GLN A 39 -5.08 9.51 -26.33
N SER A 40 -4.63 9.91 -27.53
CA SER A 40 -4.42 9.03 -28.67
C SER A 40 -3.16 8.16 -28.58
N SER A 41 -2.26 8.44 -27.64
CA SER A 41 -0.95 7.81 -27.54
C SER A 41 -0.46 7.80 -26.09
N ARG A 42 -1.27 7.23 -25.19
CA ARG A 42 -0.91 7.11 -23.78
C ARG A 42 0.28 6.17 -23.61
N GLU A 43 1.29 6.62 -22.88
CA GLU A 43 2.39 5.79 -22.41
C GLU A 43 2.09 5.34 -20.98
N ILE A 44 2.36 4.07 -20.68
CA ILE A 44 2.22 3.50 -19.33
C ILE A 44 3.60 3.31 -18.74
N LYS A 45 3.80 3.76 -17.51
CA LYS A 45 5.06 3.60 -16.77
C LYS A 45 4.81 3.17 -15.33
N ASN A 46 5.54 2.16 -14.88
CA ASN A 46 5.61 1.78 -13.48
C ASN A 46 6.52 2.77 -12.75
N ILE A 47 6.05 3.34 -11.64
CA ILE A 47 6.74 4.42 -10.94
C ILE A 47 7.18 4.04 -9.53
N ALA A 48 6.51 3.08 -8.89
CA ALA A 48 6.84 2.65 -7.53
C ALA A 48 6.23 1.29 -7.20
N ILE A 49 6.81 0.63 -6.20
CA ILE A 49 6.21 -0.50 -5.48
C ILE A 49 6.31 -0.18 -3.99
N THR A 50 5.22 -0.32 -3.24
CA THR A 50 5.23 -0.17 -1.78
C THR A 50 4.56 -1.36 -1.12
N MET A 51 5.00 -1.71 0.09
CA MET A 51 4.23 -2.57 0.97
C MET A 51 3.15 -1.73 1.66
N ARG A 52 1.95 -2.29 1.82
CA ARG A 52 0.83 -1.61 2.47
C ARG A 52 -0.13 -2.59 3.14
N THR A 53 -0.85 -2.13 4.14
CA THR A 53 -2.02 -2.85 4.66
C THR A 53 -3.19 -2.71 3.67
N PRO A 54 -3.78 -3.81 3.18
CA PRO A 54 -4.80 -3.79 2.13
C PRO A 54 -6.03 -2.92 2.42
N GLY A 55 -6.57 -2.24 1.38
CA GLY A 55 -7.97 -1.81 1.35
C GLY A 55 -8.24 -0.31 1.10
N ASN A 56 -7.23 0.56 1.10
CA ASN A 56 -7.36 2.01 0.86
C ASN A 56 -6.47 2.45 -0.31
N ASP A 57 -6.48 1.66 -1.37
CA ASP A 57 -5.49 1.69 -2.44
C ASP A 57 -5.54 2.99 -3.24
N PHE A 58 -6.74 3.45 -3.57
CA PHE A 58 -6.96 4.66 -4.37
C PHE A 58 -6.52 5.92 -3.63
N GLU A 59 -6.86 6.03 -2.34
CA GLU A 59 -6.42 7.13 -1.48
C GLU A 59 -4.90 7.12 -1.30
N LEU A 60 -4.31 5.94 -1.13
CA LEU A 60 -2.86 5.78 -1.02
C LEU A 60 -2.14 6.23 -2.29
N VAL A 61 -2.61 5.79 -3.47
CA VAL A 61 -2.03 6.19 -4.76
C VAL A 61 -2.15 7.69 -4.98
N LEU A 62 -3.32 8.29 -4.71
CA LEU A 62 -3.51 9.74 -4.83
C LEU A 62 -2.59 10.53 -3.90
N GLY A 63 -2.50 10.09 -2.64
CA GLY A 63 -1.63 10.70 -1.64
C GLY A 63 -0.16 10.63 -2.06
N PHE A 64 0.27 9.47 -2.55
CA PHE A 64 1.64 9.27 -3.04
C PHE A 64 1.96 10.15 -4.25
N LEU A 65 1.09 10.16 -5.28
CA LEU A 65 1.31 11.00 -6.46
C LEU A 65 1.41 12.49 -6.10
N TYR A 66 0.64 12.92 -5.11
CA TYR A 66 0.69 14.29 -4.59
C TYR A 66 1.96 14.55 -3.78
N SER A 67 2.35 13.65 -2.87
CA SER A 67 3.54 13.82 -2.03
C SER A 67 4.85 13.81 -2.83
N GLU A 68 4.90 13.03 -3.91
CA GLU A 68 6.05 12.99 -4.84
C GLU A 68 6.02 14.14 -5.87
N GLY A 69 5.00 15.00 -5.84
CA GLY A 69 4.87 16.14 -6.75
C GLY A 69 4.55 15.75 -8.20
N ILE A 70 4.12 14.52 -8.44
CA ILE A 70 3.71 14.03 -9.77
C ILE A 70 2.39 14.70 -10.20
N ILE A 71 1.49 14.93 -9.25
CA ILE A 71 0.27 15.75 -9.43
C ILE A 71 0.29 16.93 -8.46
N LYS A 72 -0.35 18.04 -8.84
CA LYS A 72 -0.51 19.23 -8.01
C LYS A 72 -1.87 19.28 -7.32
N ASN A 73 -2.87 18.65 -7.93
CA ASN A 73 -4.23 18.63 -7.43
C ASN A 73 -5.00 17.41 -7.99
N LYS A 74 -6.18 17.14 -7.44
CA LYS A 74 -7.01 16.00 -7.86
C LYS A 74 -7.45 16.05 -9.33
N SER A 75 -7.63 17.24 -9.92
CA SER A 75 -8.05 17.38 -11.32
C SER A 75 -6.97 17.03 -12.34
N ASP A 76 -5.71 16.86 -11.91
CA ASP A 76 -4.65 16.35 -12.78
C ASP A 76 -4.85 14.84 -13.10
N VAL A 77 -5.71 14.15 -12.35
CA VAL A 77 -6.02 12.72 -12.51
C VAL A 77 -7.37 12.55 -13.20
N GLN A 78 -7.37 11.92 -14.38
CA GLN A 78 -8.59 11.65 -15.13
C GLN A 78 -9.39 10.47 -14.54
N SER A 79 -8.70 9.39 -14.14
CA SER A 79 -9.30 8.18 -13.59
C SER A 79 -8.25 7.34 -12.84
N ILE A 80 -8.71 6.48 -11.95
CA ILE A 80 -7.89 5.44 -11.28
C ILE A 80 -8.68 4.13 -11.36
N THR A 81 -7.99 3.02 -11.60
CA THR A 81 -8.57 1.70 -11.84
C THR A 81 -7.74 0.62 -11.18
#